data_AF-A0A5E6SZ67-F1
#
_entry.id   AF-A0A5E6SZ67-F1
#
_cell.length_a   1.000
_cell.length_b   1.000
_cell.length_c   1.000
_cell.angle_alpha   90.00
_cell.angle_beta   90.00
_cell.angle_gamma   90.00
#
_symmetry.space_group_name_H-M   'P 1'
#
loop_
_entity.id
_entity.type
_entity.pdbx_description
1 polymer ?
#
loop_
_entity_poly.entity_id
_entity_poly.type
_entity_poly.pdbx_seq_one_letter_code
_entity_poly.pdbx_strand_id
1 'polypeptide(L)'
;MEHAPCISQIATLLADPKRSAMMWALMDGSARQAEELALLARLSPSSASAHLGRLSAGGLLKVETRGRKRFFRLAAPEIAIAIEALASATIASTPQDIPDVFRRTAPIPVPKPQAAPSSLLRARLCDDHLGGTLAADLYQRLLEAGWIEQFDRRVSITHKGATQLANRGVYVQALAHTSSKSACACPDWSERRPHMGGSLGAALLQLFMQSGWLSLPNDSRALQVTATGQREIHRFAKETELEMA
;
A
#
# COMPACT_ATOMS: atom_id res chain seq x y z
N MET A 1 15.16 -15.85 -25.91
CA MET A 1 13.90 -15.81 -25.14
C MET A 1 14.26 -15.67 -23.68
N GLU A 2 14.40 -14.43 -23.21
CA GLU A 2 14.59 -14.13 -21.78
C GLU A 2 13.44 -14.77 -21.01
N HIS A 3 13.78 -15.71 -20.13
CA HIS A 3 12.80 -16.44 -19.34
C HIS A 3 12.15 -15.45 -18.38
N ALA A 4 10.89 -15.10 -18.66
CA ALA A 4 10.07 -14.38 -17.69
C ALA A 4 10.13 -15.15 -16.35
N PRO A 5 10.39 -14.47 -15.22
CA PRO A 5 10.47 -15.15 -13.93
C PRO A 5 9.18 -15.92 -13.66
N CYS A 6 9.31 -17.17 -13.22
CA CYS A 6 8.17 -18.06 -13.04
C CYS A 6 7.34 -17.65 -11.81
N ILE A 7 6.26 -16.89 -12.03
CA ILE A 7 5.37 -16.42 -10.97
C ILE A 7 4.58 -17.56 -10.27
N SER A 8 4.54 -18.75 -10.87
CA SER A 8 3.71 -19.88 -10.42
C SER A 8 4.11 -20.38 -9.03
N GLN A 9 5.38 -20.31 -8.66
CA GLN A 9 5.88 -20.74 -7.36
C GLN A 9 5.31 -19.86 -6.24
N ILE A 10 5.44 -18.54 -6.38
CA ILE A 10 4.90 -17.56 -5.43
C ILE A 10 3.37 -17.65 -5.43
N ALA A 11 2.73 -17.70 -6.59
CA ALA A 11 1.28 -17.82 -6.71
C ALA A 11 0.75 -19.07 -5.99
N THR A 12 1.41 -20.22 -6.12
CA THR A 12 1.03 -21.47 -5.41
C THR A 12 1.14 -21.32 -3.89
N LEU A 13 2.15 -20.61 -3.40
CA LEU A 13 2.29 -20.32 -1.98
C LEU A 13 1.23 -19.34 -1.48
N LEU A 14 0.78 -18.39 -2.30
CA LEU A 14 -0.27 -17.43 -1.95
C LEU A 14 -1.71 -17.92 -2.21
N ALA A 15 -1.90 -19.00 -2.98
CA ALA A 15 -3.20 -19.59 -3.31
C ALA A 15 -3.85 -20.38 -2.15
N ASP A 16 -3.67 -19.90 -0.92
CA ASP A 16 -4.18 -20.45 0.33
C ASP A 16 -4.58 -19.30 1.27
N PRO A 17 -5.86 -19.23 1.69
CA PRO A 17 -6.35 -18.11 2.50
C PRO A 17 -5.60 -17.91 3.83
N LYS A 18 -5.08 -18.99 4.43
CA LYS A 18 -4.37 -18.92 5.72
C LYS A 18 -2.95 -18.42 5.56
N ARG A 19 -2.25 -18.86 4.51
CA ARG A 19 -0.93 -18.31 4.15
C ARG A 19 -1.05 -16.83 3.79
N SER A 20 -2.03 -16.46 2.97
CA SER A 20 -2.26 -15.07 2.61
C SER A 20 -2.60 -14.19 3.82
N ALA A 21 -3.40 -14.68 4.77
CA ALA A 21 -3.65 -14.00 6.05
C ALA A 21 -2.36 -13.78 6.86
N MET A 22 -1.51 -14.79 6.99
CA MET A 22 -0.22 -14.67 7.68
C MET A 22 0.72 -13.68 6.98
N MET A 23 0.79 -13.71 5.64
CA MET A 23 1.58 -12.76 4.86
C MET A 23 1.06 -11.33 5.05
N TRP A 24 -0.26 -11.15 5.06
CA TRP A 24 -0.93 -9.87 5.29
C TRP A 24 -0.60 -9.27 6.67
N ALA A 25 -0.56 -10.12 7.70
CA ALA A 25 -0.19 -9.70 9.06
C ALA A 25 1.26 -9.18 9.18
N LEU A 26 2.12 -9.50 8.22
CA LEU A 26 3.54 -9.09 8.17
C LEU A 26 3.78 -7.89 7.24
N MET A 27 2.72 -7.33 6.63
CA MET A 27 2.81 -6.24 5.65
C MET A 27 3.35 -4.93 6.23
N ASP A 28 3.36 -4.78 7.56
CA ASP A 28 3.92 -3.63 8.25
C ASP A 28 5.45 -3.68 8.35
N GLY A 29 6.07 -4.79 7.95
CA GLY A 29 7.51 -5.03 8.07
C GLY A 29 7.93 -5.52 9.45
N SER A 30 6.99 -5.77 10.36
CA SER A 30 7.29 -6.32 11.68
C SER A 30 7.71 -7.79 11.63
N ALA A 31 8.56 -8.20 12.57
CA ALA A 31 8.89 -9.60 12.79
C ALA A 31 7.99 -10.15 13.91
N ARG A 32 7.18 -11.17 13.62
CA ARG A 32 6.17 -11.74 14.55
C ARG A 32 6.47 -13.19 14.90
N GLN A 33 6.02 -13.63 16.08
CA GLN A 33 6.20 -15.03 16.49
C GLN A 33 5.20 -15.95 15.79
N ALA A 34 5.52 -17.24 15.69
CA ALA A 34 4.61 -18.24 15.11
C ALA A 34 3.26 -18.29 15.84
N GLU A 35 3.25 -18.17 17.17
CA GLU A 35 2.04 -18.18 18.01
C GLU A 35 1.13 -16.99 17.69
N GLU A 36 1.71 -15.81 17.50
CA GLU A 36 0.99 -14.60 17.13
C GLU A 36 0.35 -14.72 15.75
N LEU A 37 1.11 -15.23 14.77
CA LEU A 37 0.61 -15.48 13.42
C LEU A 37 -0.46 -16.59 13.39
N ALA A 38 -0.35 -17.59 14.26
CA ALA A 38 -1.37 -18.63 14.42
C ALA A 38 -2.69 -18.05 14.92
N LEU A 39 -2.65 -17.15 15.91
CA LEU A 39 -3.82 -16.46 16.43
C LEU A 39 -4.49 -15.59 15.35
N LEU A 40 -3.72 -14.76 14.64
CA LEU A 40 -4.23 -13.90 13.58
C LEU A 40 -4.87 -14.70 12.44
N ALA A 41 -4.25 -15.81 12.04
CA ALA A 41 -4.77 -16.68 10.99
C ALA A 41 -5.85 -17.67 11.48
N ARG A 42 -6.15 -17.71 12.78
CA ARG A 42 -7.05 -18.71 13.42
C ARG A 42 -6.64 -20.15 13.06
N LEU A 43 -5.40 -20.50 13.41
CA LEU A 43 -4.80 -21.81 13.19
C LEU A 43 -4.28 -22.42 14.50
N SER A 44 -4.19 -23.75 14.54
CA SER A 44 -3.44 -24.42 15.60
C SER A 44 -1.93 -24.15 15.45
N PRO A 45 -1.13 -24.25 16.53
CA PRO A 45 0.33 -24.08 16.46
C PRO A 45 1.01 -25.01 15.45
N SER A 46 0.55 -26.26 15.34
CA SER A 46 1.08 -27.26 14.40
C SER A 46 0.79 -26.90 12.95
N SER A 47 -0.45 -26.48 12.65
CA SER A 47 -0.85 -26.04 11.32
C SER A 47 -0.10 -24.76 10.93
N ALA A 48 -0.01 -23.79 11.84
CA ALA A 48 0.73 -22.56 11.59
C ALA A 48 2.21 -22.82 11.29
N SER A 49 2.86 -23.71 12.05
CA SER A 49 4.25 -24.10 11.80
C SER A 49 4.44 -24.72 10.41
N ALA A 50 3.50 -25.55 9.95
CA ALA A 50 3.56 -26.12 8.60
C ALA A 50 3.42 -25.03 7.50
N HIS A 51 2.48 -24.09 7.67
CA HIS A 51 2.31 -22.97 6.75
C HIS A 51 3.55 -22.06 6.70
N LEU A 52 4.08 -21.67 7.87
CA LEU A 52 5.28 -20.84 7.99
C LEU A 52 6.52 -21.55 7.44
N GLY A 53 6.64 -22.86 7.64
CA GLY A 53 7.70 -23.69 7.07
C GLY A 53 7.67 -23.66 5.54
N ARG A 54 6.50 -23.84 4.92
CA ARG A 54 6.33 -23.75 3.46
C ARG A 54 6.65 -22.36 2.92
N LEU A 55 6.19 -21.30 3.59
CA LEU A 55 6.46 -19.92 3.19
C LEU A 55 7.95 -19.58 3.30
N SER A 56 8.62 -20.04 4.36
CA SER A 56 10.06 -19.84 4.56
C SER A 56 10.87 -20.63 3.53
N ALA A 57 10.54 -21.90 3.31
CA ALA A 57 11.20 -22.74 2.30
C ALA A 57 11.02 -22.19 0.87
N GLY A 58 9.89 -21.55 0.60
CA GLY A 58 9.61 -20.85 -0.65
C GLY A 58 10.23 -19.47 -0.79
N GLY A 59 11.00 -19.00 0.20
CA GLY A 59 11.68 -17.71 0.16
C GLY A 59 10.78 -16.49 0.42
N LEU A 60 9.52 -16.67 0.82
CA LEU A 60 8.61 -15.56 1.09
C LEU A 60 8.84 -14.95 2.49
N LEU A 61 9.40 -15.73 3.42
CA LEU A 61 9.66 -15.31 4.79
C LEU A 61 11.14 -15.48 5.15
N LYS A 62 11.66 -14.48 5.86
CA LYS A 62 12.92 -14.57 6.60
C LYS A 62 12.62 -14.95 8.05
N VAL A 63 13.42 -15.88 8.57
CA VAL A 63 13.34 -16.35 9.95
C VAL A 63 14.46 -15.71 10.74
N GLU A 64 14.11 -15.04 11.83
CA GLU A 64 15.05 -14.47 12.78
C GLU A 64 14.97 -15.23 14.10
N THR A 65 16.10 -15.68 14.61
CA THR A 65 16.18 -16.33 15.92
C THR A 65 16.53 -15.27 16.95
N ARG A 66 15.63 -15.06 17.94
CA ARG A 66 15.88 -14.18 19.08
C ARG A 66 15.75 -15.00 20.35
N GLY A 67 16.89 -15.38 20.92
CA GLY A 67 16.95 -16.36 22.01
C GLY A 67 16.38 -17.72 21.57
N ARG A 68 15.43 -18.26 22.32
CA ARG A 68 14.77 -19.55 22.00
C ARG A 68 13.60 -19.42 21.03
N LYS A 69 13.20 -18.19 20.70
CA LYS A 69 11.99 -17.92 19.91
C LYS A 69 12.36 -17.58 18.47
N ARG A 70 11.54 -18.08 17.54
CA ARG A 70 11.64 -17.78 16.11
C ARG A 70 10.63 -16.69 15.75
N PHE A 71 11.12 -15.68 15.06
CA PHE A 71 10.34 -14.59 14.52
C PHE A 71 10.35 -14.68 13.00
N PHE A 72 9.23 -14.34 12.38
CA PHE A 72 9.02 -14.40 10.94
C PHE A 72 8.73 -12.99 10.45
N ARG A 73 9.37 -12.60 9.35
CA ARG A 73 9.11 -11.36 8.61
C ARG A 73 9.11 -11.64 7.12
N LEU A 74 8.55 -10.74 6.33
CA LEU A 74 8.69 -10.80 4.86
C LEU A 74 10.18 -10.81 4.49
N ALA A 75 10.55 -11.68 3.56
CA ALA A 75 11.96 -11.86 3.21
C ALA A 75 12.58 -10.64 2.54
N ALA A 76 11.77 -9.89 1.78
CA ALA A 76 12.17 -8.72 1.02
C ALA A 76 10.98 -7.76 0.77
N PRO A 77 11.21 -6.45 0.57
CA PRO A 77 10.15 -5.47 0.30
C PRO A 77 9.30 -5.79 -0.94
N GLU A 78 9.90 -6.39 -1.97
CA GLU A 78 9.26 -6.74 -3.24
C GLU A 78 8.09 -7.72 -3.03
N ILE A 79 8.16 -8.56 -2.00
CA ILE A 79 7.07 -9.48 -1.65
C ILE A 79 5.85 -8.71 -1.15
N ALA A 80 6.07 -7.65 -0.36
CA ALA A 80 4.99 -6.79 0.10
C ALA A 80 4.35 -6.05 -1.09
N ILE A 81 5.18 -5.49 -1.99
CA ILE A 81 4.72 -4.84 -3.21
C ILE A 81 3.86 -5.80 -4.05
N ALA A 82 4.32 -7.05 -4.24
CA ALA A 82 3.56 -8.06 -4.98
C ALA A 82 2.21 -8.39 -4.32
N ILE A 83 2.17 -8.52 -2.98
CA ILE A 83 0.92 -8.79 -2.25
C ILE A 83 -0.04 -7.61 -2.37
N GLU A 84 0.44 -6.36 -2.27
CA GLU A 84 -0.41 -5.18 -2.49
C GLU A 84 -0.91 -5.12 -3.93
N ALA A 85 -0.05 -5.38 -4.91
CA ALA A 85 -0.43 -5.41 -6.31
C ALA A 85 -1.56 -6.43 -6.56
N LEU A 86 -1.50 -7.62 -5.96
CA LEU A 86 -2.56 -8.62 -6.03
C LEU A 86 -3.86 -8.17 -5.34
N ALA A 87 -3.77 -7.54 -4.17
CA ALA A 87 -4.93 -7.00 -3.46
C ALA A 87 -5.61 -5.86 -4.26
N SER A 88 -4.80 -4.93 -4.77
CA SER A 88 -5.24 -3.84 -5.65
C SER A 88 -5.82 -4.35 -6.97
N ALA A 89 -5.21 -5.37 -7.59
CA ALA A 89 -5.74 -6.00 -8.80
C ALA A 89 -7.11 -6.65 -8.55
N THR A 90 -7.32 -7.24 -7.37
CA THR A 90 -8.62 -7.81 -6.98
C THR A 90 -9.72 -6.75 -6.94
N ILE A 91 -9.40 -5.52 -6.54
CA ILE A 91 -10.35 -4.40 -6.50
C ILE A 91 -10.57 -3.80 -7.89
N ALA A 92 -9.50 -3.68 -8.68
CA ALA A 92 -9.55 -3.09 -10.02
C ALA A 92 -10.18 -4.04 -11.06
N SER A 93 -10.22 -5.34 -10.78
CA SER A 93 -10.82 -6.36 -11.63
C SER A 93 -12.32 -6.47 -11.36
N THR A 94 -13.12 -6.47 -12.42
CA THR A 94 -14.51 -6.92 -12.38
C THR A 94 -14.52 -8.39 -12.79
N PRO A 95 -14.65 -9.36 -11.87
CA PRO A 95 -14.66 -10.75 -12.26
C PRO A 95 -15.88 -11.01 -13.16
N GLN A 96 -15.65 -11.25 -14.44
CA GLN A 96 -16.66 -11.84 -15.32
C GLN A 96 -16.89 -13.28 -14.87
N ASP A 97 -18.16 -13.70 -14.83
CA ASP A 97 -18.68 -15.01 -14.40
C ASP A 97 -17.61 -16.08 -14.23
N ILE A 98 -16.92 -16.06 -13.07
CA ILE A 98 -15.89 -17.04 -12.76
C ILE A 98 -16.63 -18.38 -12.63
N PRO A 99 -16.27 -19.41 -13.44
CA PRO A 99 -16.88 -20.74 -13.33
C PRO A 99 -16.80 -21.23 -11.88
N ASP A 100 -17.87 -21.84 -11.37
CA ASP A 100 -17.96 -22.28 -9.96
C ASP A 100 -16.80 -23.19 -9.52
N VAL A 101 -16.12 -23.85 -10.47
CA VAL A 101 -14.90 -24.66 -10.22
C VAL A 101 -13.73 -23.82 -9.67
N PHE A 102 -13.65 -22.55 -10.05
CA PHE A 102 -12.66 -21.59 -9.53
C PHE A 102 -13.18 -20.81 -8.31
N ARG A 103 -14.49 -20.83 -8.04
CA ARG A 103 -15.07 -20.35 -6.78
C ARG A 103 -14.91 -21.43 -5.72
N ARG A 104 -13.83 -21.38 -4.94
CA ARG A 104 -13.77 -22.23 -3.74
C ARG A 104 -14.93 -21.85 -2.81
N THR A 105 -15.85 -22.81 -2.64
CA THR A 105 -16.95 -22.95 -1.66
C THR A 105 -17.19 -21.78 -0.70
N ALA A 106 -18.44 -21.28 -0.77
CA ALA A 106 -19.05 -20.18 -0.03
C ALA A 106 -18.53 -18.79 -0.41
N PRO A 107 -19.40 -17.75 -0.46
CA PRO A 107 -18.92 -16.38 -0.35
C PRO A 107 -18.17 -16.31 0.98
N ILE A 108 -16.84 -16.41 0.93
CA ILE A 108 -16.00 -15.97 2.03
C ILE A 108 -16.45 -14.51 2.19
N PRO A 109 -17.14 -14.14 3.30
CA PRO A 109 -17.43 -12.73 3.53
C PRO A 109 -16.08 -12.06 3.37
N VAL A 110 -15.94 -11.15 2.39
CA VAL A 110 -14.68 -10.44 2.12
C VAL A 110 -14.15 -10.12 3.50
N PRO A 111 -13.10 -10.81 4.00
CA PRO A 111 -12.77 -10.66 5.38
C PRO A 111 -12.46 -9.19 5.48
N LYS A 112 -13.19 -8.43 6.33
CA LYS A 112 -12.75 -7.07 6.70
C LYS A 112 -11.26 -7.25 6.91
N PRO A 113 -10.40 -6.60 6.09
CA PRO A 113 -9.00 -6.98 5.95
C PRO A 113 -8.50 -7.24 7.36
N GLN A 114 -8.13 -8.49 7.66
CA GLN A 114 -7.81 -8.90 9.03
C GLN A 114 -6.85 -7.86 9.57
N ALA A 115 -7.34 -7.07 10.54
CA ALA A 115 -7.02 -5.65 10.65
C ALA A 115 -5.55 -5.40 10.33
N ALA A 116 -5.28 -4.89 9.11
CA ALA A 116 -3.96 -4.30 8.88
C ALA A 116 -3.73 -3.35 10.06
N PRO A 117 -2.54 -3.36 10.69
CA PRO A 117 -2.24 -2.47 11.80
C PRO A 117 -2.78 -1.08 11.48
N SER A 118 -3.47 -0.44 12.43
CA SER A 118 -4.15 0.85 12.21
C SER A 118 -3.23 1.90 11.59
N SER A 119 -1.92 1.78 11.83
CA SER A 119 -0.87 2.57 11.19
C SER A 119 -0.81 2.38 9.66
N LEU A 120 -0.84 1.15 9.14
CA LEU A 120 -0.85 0.89 7.69
C LEU A 120 -2.13 1.36 6.99
N LEU A 121 -3.25 1.33 7.72
CA LEU A 121 -4.50 1.87 7.20
C LEU A 121 -4.38 3.39 7.06
N ARG A 122 -3.83 4.08 8.08
CA ARG A 122 -3.72 5.54 8.10
C ARG A 122 -2.72 6.08 7.07
N ALA A 123 -1.48 5.59 7.07
CA ALA A 123 -0.42 6.06 6.18
C ALA A 123 0.64 4.98 5.97
N ARG A 124 0.96 4.67 4.72
CA ARG A 124 1.98 3.67 4.37
C ARG A 124 2.70 4.02 3.07
N LEU A 125 3.83 3.36 2.84
CA LEU A 125 4.52 3.37 1.55
C LEU A 125 3.85 2.36 0.60
N CYS A 126 3.13 2.85 -0.41
CA CYS A 126 2.61 2.05 -1.51
C CYS A 126 3.59 2.18 -2.68
N ASP A 127 4.42 1.15 -2.88
CA ASP A 127 5.56 1.19 -3.80
C ASP A 127 6.50 2.38 -3.52
N ASP A 128 6.38 3.48 -4.27
CA ASP A 128 7.17 4.71 -4.16
C ASP A 128 6.38 5.94 -3.68
N HIS A 129 5.10 5.78 -3.34
CA HIS A 129 4.21 6.90 -3.00
C HIS A 129 3.39 6.64 -1.72
N LEU A 130 2.72 7.69 -1.26
CA LEU A 130 1.90 7.65 -0.05
C LEU A 130 0.58 6.89 -0.32
N GLY A 131 0.30 5.85 0.46
CA GLY A 131 -0.98 5.14 0.49
C GLY A 131 -1.65 5.22 1.86
N GLY A 132 -2.89 4.74 1.96
CA GLY A 132 -3.71 4.77 3.18
C GLY A 132 -4.74 5.91 3.19
N THR A 133 -5.49 5.99 4.29
CA THR A 133 -6.63 6.93 4.43
C THR A 133 -6.20 8.38 4.24
N LEU A 134 -5.01 8.75 4.76
CA LEU A 134 -4.44 10.08 4.62
C LEU A 134 -4.17 10.44 3.15
N ALA A 135 -3.73 9.45 2.37
CA ALA A 135 -3.43 9.61 0.95
C ALA A 135 -4.69 9.74 0.11
N ALA A 136 -5.69 8.89 0.37
CA ALA A 136 -7.00 8.94 -0.28
C ALA A 136 -7.72 10.27 0.01
N ASP A 137 -7.65 10.73 1.25
CA ASP A 137 -8.20 12.03 1.64
C ASP A 137 -7.48 13.20 0.96
N LEU A 138 -6.16 13.13 0.80
CA LEU A 138 -5.40 14.15 0.08
C LEU A 138 -5.76 14.16 -1.41
N TYR A 139 -5.86 12.98 -2.02
CA TYR A 139 -6.28 12.82 -3.41
C TYR A 139 -7.64 13.47 -3.66
N GLN A 140 -8.61 13.18 -2.79
CA GLN A 140 -9.94 13.78 -2.87
C GLN A 140 -9.90 15.32 -2.75
N ARG A 141 -9.09 15.87 -1.83
CA ARG A 141 -8.91 17.32 -1.72
C ARG A 141 -8.27 17.95 -2.95
N LEU A 142 -7.33 17.28 -3.59
CA LEU A 142 -6.72 17.76 -4.84
C LEU A 142 -7.74 17.83 -5.98
N LEU A 143 -8.68 16.87 -6.05
CA LEU A 143 -9.80 16.90 -6.98
C LEU A 143 -10.76 18.06 -6.66
N GLU A 144 -11.19 18.16 -5.40
CA GLU A 144 -12.13 19.20 -4.95
C GLU A 144 -11.58 20.62 -5.16
N ALA A 145 -10.27 20.83 -4.96
CA ALA A 145 -9.62 22.11 -5.19
C ALA A 145 -9.36 22.41 -6.68
N GLY A 146 -9.61 21.45 -7.57
CA GLY A 146 -9.35 21.55 -9.01
C GLY A 146 -7.85 21.57 -9.35
N TRP A 147 -6.99 20.99 -8.52
CA TRP A 147 -5.55 20.87 -8.80
C TRP A 147 -5.27 19.70 -9.75
N ILE A 148 -6.10 18.67 -9.67
CA ILE A 148 -6.10 17.53 -10.57
C ILE A 148 -7.52 17.31 -11.08
N GLU A 149 -7.60 16.69 -12.24
CA GLU A 149 -8.84 16.21 -12.83
C GLU A 149 -8.68 14.72 -13.12
N GLN A 150 -9.78 13.98 -12.94
CA GLN A 150 -9.82 12.56 -13.23
C GLN A 150 -10.81 12.31 -14.36
N PHE A 151 -10.28 11.79 -15.47
CA PHE A 151 -11.07 11.23 -16.56
C PHE A 151 -10.86 9.72 -16.56
N ASP A 152 -11.86 9.00 -16.07
CA ASP A 152 -11.86 7.54 -16.00
C ASP A 152 -10.73 7.02 -15.07
N ARG A 153 -9.71 6.32 -15.59
CA ARG A 153 -8.49 5.93 -14.83
C ARG A 153 -7.29 6.89 -15.02
N ARG A 154 -7.44 7.94 -15.82
CA ARG A 154 -6.38 8.91 -16.10
C ARG A 154 -6.54 10.11 -15.19
N VAL A 155 -5.42 10.51 -14.57
CA VAL A 155 -5.34 11.72 -13.76
C VAL A 155 -4.48 12.71 -14.50
N SER A 156 -5.01 13.91 -14.71
CA SER A 156 -4.29 15.03 -15.29
C SER A 156 -4.14 16.14 -14.26
N ILE A 157 -2.98 16.80 -14.25
CA ILE A 157 -2.72 17.96 -13.40
C ILE A 157 -3.20 19.19 -14.16
N THR A 158 -4.06 20.00 -13.53
CA THR A 158 -4.60 21.20 -14.16
C THR A 158 -3.55 22.31 -14.16
N HIS A 159 -3.79 23.38 -14.93
CA HIS A 159 -2.92 24.56 -14.87
C HIS A 159 -2.87 25.17 -13.45
N LYS A 160 -4.04 25.29 -12.80
CA LYS A 160 -4.15 25.73 -11.39
C LYS A 160 -3.31 24.84 -10.48
N GLY A 161 -3.43 23.52 -10.63
CA GLY A 161 -2.67 22.55 -9.84
C GLY A 161 -1.17 22.65 -10.05
N ALA A 162 -0.71 22.80 -11.29
CA ALA A 162 0.72 22.95 -11.57
C ALA A 162 1.32 24.19 -10.89
N THR A 163 0.61 25.34 -10.94
CA THR A 163 1.04 26.56 -10.26
C THR A 163 1.06 26.39 -8.74
N GLN A 164 0.00 25.81 -8.16
CA GLN A 164 -0.09 25.64 -6.71
C GLN A 164 0.90 24.60 -6.18
N LEU A 165 1.15 23.51 -6.92
CA LEU A 165 2.17 22.52 -6.60
C LEU A 165 3.57 23.14 -6.65
N ALA A 166 3.86 23.98 -7.64
CA ALA A 166 5.13 24.70 -7.73
C ALA A 166 5.35 25.63 -6.52
N ASN A 167 4.30 26.32 -6.06
CA ASN A 167 4.35 27.14 -4.83
C ASN A 167 4.64 26.32 -3.56
N ARG A 168 4.39 25.00 -3.60
CA ARG A 168 4.72 24.05 -2.53
C ARG A 168 6.04 23.31 -2.77
N GLY A 169 6.81 23.67 -3.80
CA GLY A 169 8.09 23.06 -4.14
C GLY A 169 8.02 21.83 -5.05
N VAL A 170 6.87 21.55 -5.67
CA VAL A 170 6.68 20.42 -6.59
C VAL A 170 6.53 20.92 -8.02
N TYR A 171 7.60 20.84 -8.81
CA TYR A 171 7.63 21.32 -10.20
C TYR A 171 7.23 20.21 -11.18
N VAL A 172 5.97 20.21 -11.60
CA VAL A 172 5.36 19.17 -12.43
C VAL A 172 6.09 18.92 -13.75
N GLN A 173 6.61 19.96 -14.40
CA GLN A 173 7.33 19.85 -15.67
C GLN A 173 8.63 19.05 -15.53
N ALA A 174 9.30 19.12 -14.37
CA ALA A 174 10.50 18.34 -14.10
C ALA A 174 10.17 16.84 -13.87
N LEU A 175 8.95 16.52 -13.44
CA LEU A 175 8.50 15.16 -13.18
C LEU A 175 8.20 14.36 -14.46
N ALA A 176 7.97 15.03 -15.60
CA ALA A 176 7.69 14.38 -16.88
C ALA A 176 8.88 13.54 -17.41
N HIS A 177 10.09 13.76 -16.88
CA HIS A 177 11.31 13.07 -17.29
C HIS A 177 11.61 11.78 -16.51
N THR A 178 10.93 11.53 -15.39
CA THR A 178 11.30 10.44 -14.46
C THR A 178 10.36 9.22 -14.52
N SER A 179 9.17 9.34 -15.12
CA SER A 179 8.22 8.21 -15.25
C SER A 179 7.27 8.38 -16.45
N SER A 180 6.79 7.26 -17.00
CA SER A 180 5.82 7.25 -18.11
C SER A 180 4.43 7.79 -17.72
N LYS A 181 4.14 7.94 -16.42
CA LYS A 181 2.89 8.51 -15.91
C LYS A 181 3.18 9.60 -14.88
N SER A 182 2.83 10.84 -15.22
CA SER A 182 3.02 12.00 -14.34
C SER A 182 2.13 11.96 -13.08
N ALA A 183 0.90 11.44 -13.23
CA ALA A 183 -0.05 11.22 -12.15
C ALA A 183 -0.95 10.02 -12.49
N CYS A 184 -1.39 9.26 -11.49
CA CYS A 184 -2.39 8.22 -11.67
C CYS A 184 -3.24 8.02 -10.41
N ALA A 185 -4.45 7.50 -10.61
CA ALA A 185 -5.32 7.04 -9.52
C ALA A 185 -4.87 5.63 -9.12
N CYS A 186 -4.01 5.54 -8.11
CA CYS A 186 -3.55 4.26 -7.57
C CYS A 186 -4.67 3.63 -6.72
N PRO A 187 -5.13 2.40 -7.02
CA PRO A 187 -6.20 1.76 -6.25
C PRO A 187 -5.72 1.38 -4.84
N ASP A 188 -6.37 1.92 -3.82
CA ASP A 188 -6.10 1.58 -2.43
C ASP A 188 -6.93 0.38 -1.95
N TRP A 189 -6.26 -0.63 -1.39
CA TRP A 189 -6.94 -1.76 -0.77
C TRP A 189 -7.59 -1.43 0.57
N SER A 190 -7.13 -0.40 1.30
CA SER A 190 -7.61 -0.13 2.67
C SER A 190 -9.04 0.39 2.67
N GLU A 191 -9.38 1.26 1.71
CA GLU A 191 -10.67 1.95 1.67
C GLU A 191 -11.38 1.84 0.32
N ARG A 192 -10.78 1.17 -0.67
CA ARG A 192 -11.27 1.14 -2.07
C ARG A 192 -11.41 2.55 -2.68
N ARG A 193 -10.74 3.55 -2.10
CA ARG A 193 -10.62 4.91 -2.62
C ARG A 193 -9.25 5.06 -3.31
N PRO A 194 -9.16 5.73 -4.46
CA PRO A 194 -7.86 5.96 -5.09
C PRO A 194 -7.00 6.93 -4.26
N HIS A 195 -5.69 6.78 -4.37
CA HIS A 195 -4.72 7.77 -3.90
C HIS A 195 -3.76 8.18 -5.02
N MET A 196 -2.97 9.23 -4.78
CA MET A 196 -2.08 9.79 -5.80
C MET A 196 -0.85 8.90 -6.01
N GLY A 197 -0.76 8.26 -7.18
CA GLY A 197 0.41 7.52 -7.65
C GLY A 197 1.13 8.21 -8.81
N GLY A 198 2.17 7.56 -9.34
CA GLY A 198 3.03 8.11 -10.38
C GLY A 198 4.03 9.12 -9.84
N SER A 199 4.72 9.86 -10.72
CA SER A 199 5.79 10.77 -10.30
C SER A 199 5.32 11.88 -9.36
N LEU A 200 4.07 12.35 -9.50
CA LEU A 200 3.47 13.30 -8.56
C LEU A 200 3.29 12.68 -7.16
N GLY A 201 2.82 11.44 -7.08
CA GLY A 201 2.67 10.72 -5.81
C GLY A 201 4.01 10.57 -5.09
N ALA A 202 5.04 10.16 -5.82
CA ALA A 202 6.40 10.04 -5.30
C ALA A 202 6.97 11.40 -4.85
N ALA A 203 6.79 12.46 -5.64
CA ALA A 203 7.24 13.81 -5.30
C ALA A 203 6.56 14.37 -4.04
N LEU A 204 5.24 14.13 -3.89
CA LEU A 204 4.51 14.53 -2.68
C LEU A 204 5.00 13.79 -1.45
N LEU A 205 5.23 12.48 -1.55
CA LEU A 205 5.80 11.71 -0.45
C LEU A 205 7.18 12.25 -0.05
N GLN A 206 8.06 12.50 -1.02
CA GLN A 206 9.39 13.07 -0.78
C GLN A 206 9.30 14.44 -0.09
N LEU A 207 8.44 15.33 -0.58
CA LEU A 207 8.21 16.64 0.03
C LEU A 207 7.79 16.50 1.50
N PHE A 208 6.85 15.61 1.79
CA PHE A 208 6.33 15.41 3.15
C PHE A 208 7.38 14.79 4.08
N MET A 209 8.24 13.91 3.58
CA MET A 209 9.36 13.36 4.34
C MET A 209 10.42 14.43 4.63
N GLN A 210 10.81 15.22 3.63
CA GLN A 210 11.77 16.32 3.78
C GLN A 210 11.26 17.42 4.73
N SER A 211 9.96 17.65 4.74
CA SER A 211 9.31 18.60 5.66
C SER A 211 9.14 18.07 7.09
N GLY A 212 9.54 16.82 7.37
CA GLY A 212 9.35 16.18 8.67
C GLY A 212 7.88 15.91 9.02
N TRP A 213 6.99 15.90 8.03
CA TRP A 213 5.56 15.63 8.22
C TRP A 213 5.29 14.13 8.32
N LEU A 214 6.08 13.36 7.58
CA LEU A 214 6.08 11.91 7.56
C LEU A 214 7.48 11.41 7.87
N SER A 215 7.57 10.27 8.56
CA SER A 215 8.81 9.53 8.72
C SER A 215 8.56 8.03 8.53
N LEU A 216 9.56 7.32 8.02
CA LEU A 216 9.53 5.88 7.89
C LEU A 216 10.43 5.28 8.98
N PRO A 217 9.89 4.63 10.02
CA PRO A 217 10.69 3.87 10.96
C PRO A 217 11.45 2.75 10.24
N ASN A 218 12.64 2.39 10.73
CA ASN A 218 13.49 1.36 10.12
C ASN A 218 12.72 0.07 9.81
N ASP A 219 12.90 -0.42 8.57
CA ASP A 219 12.29 -1.64 8.02
C ASP A 219 10.74 -1.73 8.11
N SER A 220 10.07 -0.62 8.39
CA SER A 220 8.59 -0.50 8.41
C SER A 220 8.06 -0.08 7.05
N ARG A 221 6.84 -0.48 6.73
CA ARG A 221 6.05 0.10 5.63
C ARG A 221 5.01 1.10 6.10
N ALA A 222 4.70 1.10 7.40
CA ALA A 222 3.82 2.07 8.02
C ALA A 222 4.57 3.38 8.24
N LEU A 223 4.02 4.48 7.73
CA LEU A 223 4.55 5.82 7.91
C LEU A 223 4.05 6.39 9.23
N GLN A 224 4.95 7.02 9.97
CA GLN A 224 4.57 7.83 11.13
C GLN A 224 4.22 9.23 10.65
N VAL A 225 3.05 9.71 11.08
CA VAL A 225 2.56 11.06 10.76
C VAL A 225 2.74 11.94 11.99
N THR A 226 3.52 13.01 11.87
CA THR A 226 3.71 13.96 12.97
C THR A 226 2.45 14.79 13.21
N ALA A 227 2.30 15.38 14.39
CA ALA A 227 1.16 16.26 14.67
C ALA A 227 1.11 17.46 13.71
N THR A 228 2.28 18.00 13.34
CA THR A 228 2.40 19.04 12.31
C THR A 228 2.03 18.50 10.94
N GLY A 229 2.56 17.33 10.55
CA GLY A 229 2.23 16.70 9.27
C GLY A 229 0.75 16.43 9.09
N GLN A 230 0.05 15.97 10.13
CA GLN A 230 -1.40 15.78 10.09
C GLN A 230 -2.13 17.09 9.72
N ARG A 231 -1.73 18.22 10.29
CA ARG A 231 -2.34 19.53 10.03
C ARG A 231 -2.00 20.06 8.64
N GLU A 232 -0.72 20.01 8.27
CA GLU A 232 -0.27 20.59 7.00
C GLU A 232 -0.75 19.77 5.80
N ILE A 233 -0.72 18.43 5.87
CA ILE A 233 -1.27 17.57 4.80
C ILE A 233 -2.79 17.78 4.67
N HIS A 234 -3.49 17.99 5.79
CA HIS A 234 -4.93 18.30 5.75
C HIS A 234 -5.23 19.66 5.11
N ARG A 235 -4.32 20.64 5.20
CA ARG A 235 -4.46 21.97 4.59
C ARG A 235 -3.81 22.09 3.21
N PHE A 236 -3.05 21.09 2.76
CA PHE A 236 -2.16 21.18 1.60
C PHE A 236 -2.85 21.71 0.33
N ALA A 237 -4.09 21.28 0.10
CA ALA A 237 -4.93 21.69 -1.03
C ALA A 237 -6.22 22.41 -0.58
N LYS A 238 -6.27 22.96 0.64
CA LYS A 238 -7.37 23.84 1.05
C LYS A 238 -7.08 25.26 0.57
N GLU A 239 -8.07 25.90 -0.04
CA GLU A 239 -8.00 27.34 -0.28
C GLU A 239 -7.88 28.03 1.08
N THR A 240 -6.84 28.86 1.21
CA THR A 240 -6.65 29.66 2.42
C THR A 240 -7.57 30.87 2.23
N GLU A 241 -8.65 30.98 2.99
CA GLU A 241 -9.58 32.13 3.00
C GLU A 241 -8.91 33.42 3.55
N LEU A 242 -7.61 33.64 3.29
CA LEU A 242 -6.80 34.69 3.91
C LEU A 242 -6.31 35.78 2.96
N GLU A 243 -6.94 35.93 1.79
CA GLU A 243 -6.74 37.12 0.92
C GLU A 243 -8.10 37.71 0.48
N MET A 244 -8.98 38.00 1.44
CA MET A 244 -10.06 38.99 1.28
C MET A 244 -10.32 39.70 2.61
N ALA A 245 -9.39 40.56 3.02
CA ALA A 245 -9.63 41.63 3.98
C ALA A 245 -8.61 42.76 3.77
#